data_AF-A0A522U582-F1
#
_entry.id   AF-A0A522U582-F1
#
_cell.length_a   1.000
_cell.length_b   1.000
_cell.length_c   1.000
_cell.angle_alpha   90.00
_cell.angle_beta   90.00
_cell.angle_gamma   90.00
#
_symmetry.space_group_name_H-M   'P 1'
#
loop_
_entity.id
_entity.type
_entity.pdbx_description
1 polymer ?
#
loop_
_entity_poly.entity_id
_entity_poly.type
_entity_poly.pdbx_seq_one_letter_code
_entity_poly.pdbx_strand_id
1 'polypeptide(L)' 'MNKLPKIRPIDKKRYVLKEDRDYFILGKIYELESKKMTAEDKKMVKFIRTQMIDDWRAPIMKKLDELLKKYK' A
#
# COMPACT_ATOMS: atom_id res chain seq x y z
N MET A 1 -22.99 12.90 -2.29
CA MET A 1 -21.95 11.86 -2.42
C MET A 1 -20.58 12.53 -2.40
N ASN A 2 -19.65 12.06 -1.57
CA ASN A 2 -18.27 12.57 -1.59
C ASN A 2 -17.57 12.13 -2.88
N LYS A 3 -16.83 13.03 -3.51
CA LYS A 3 -16.10 12.77 -4.74
C LYS A 3 -14.93 11.80 -4.48
N LEU A 4 -14.77 10.79 -5.34
CA LEU A 4 -13.64 9.86 -5.25
C LEU A 4 -12.29 10.58 -5.43
N PRO A 5 -11.25 10.20 -4.66
CA PRO A 5 -9.90 10.73 -4.83
C PRO A 5 -9.32 10.47 -6.23
N LYS A 6 -8.55 11.45 -6.72
CA LYS A 6 -7.84 11.32 -8.01
C LYS A 6 -6.63 10.39 -7.85
N ILE A 7 -6.64 9.27 -8.57
CA ILE A 7 -5.55 8.28 -8.55
C ILE A 7 -4.46 8.60 -9.57
N ARG A 8 -3.20 8.47 -9.15
CA ARG A 8 -2.03 8.65 -10.04
C ARG A 8 -2.03 7.57 -11.13
N PRO A 9 -1.68 7.87 -12.39
CA PRO A 9 -1.72 6.90 -13.49
C PRO A 9 -0.94 5.60 -13.24
N ILE A 10 0.21 5.69 -12.57
CA ILE A 10 1.03 4.53 -12.22
C ILE A 10 0.34 3.57 -11.26
N ASP A 11 -0.47 4.10 -10.34
CA ASP A 11 -1.16 3.33 -9.31
C ASP A 11 -2.41 2.65 -9.87
N LYS A 12 -3.05 3.24 -10.90
CA LYS A 12 -4.19 2.62 -11.59
C LYS A 12 -3.84 1.27 -12.24
N LYS A 13 -2.59 1.09 -12.68
CA LYS A 13 -2.12 -0.16 -13.29
C LYS A 13 -1.65 -1.19 -12.26
N ARG A 14 -1.32 -0.74 -11.04
CA ARG A 14 -0.63 -1.53 -10.04
C ARG A 14 -1.56 -2.11 -8.98
N TYR A 15 -2.67 -1.42 -8.71
CA TYR A 15 -3.55 -1.73 -7.58
C TYR A 15 -4.92 -2.18 -8.02
N VAL A 16 -5.51 -3.03 -7.19
CA VAL A 16 -6.90 -3.46 -7.32
C VAL A 16 -7.76 -2.45 -6.59
N LEU A 17 -8.54 -1.68 -7.35
CA LEU A 17 -9.42 -0.62 -6.84
C LEU A 17 -10.88 -1.02 -7.14
N LYS A 18 -11.33 -2.10 -6.48
CA LYS A 18 -12.64 -2.72 -6.72
C LYS A 18 -13.76 -1.95 -6.03
N GLU A 19 -13.47 -1.37 -4.88
CA GLU A 19 -14.43 -0.65 -4.06
C GLU A 19 -14.02 0.81 -3.88
N ASP A 20 -14.99 1.71 -3.71
CA ASP A 20 -14.75 3.13 -3.44
C ASP A 20 -13.79 3.35 -2.26
N ARG A 21 -13.84 2.48 -1.25
CA ARG A 21 -12.92 2.51 -0.10
C ARG A 21 -11.45 2.40 -0.50
N ASP A 22 -11.12 1.68 -1.57
CA ASP A 22 -9.75 1.50 -2.06
C ASP A 22 -9.20 2.84 -2.57
N TYR A 23 -10.04 3.64 -3.23
CA TYR A 23 -9.69 4.99 -3.66
C TYR A 23 -9.45 5.92 -2.48
N PHE A 24 -10.26 5.82 -1.42
CA PHE A 24 -10.07 6.60 -0.20
C PHE A 24 -8.81 6.21 0.57
N ILE A 25 -8.45 4.93 0.60
CA ILE A 25 -7.18 4.46 1.18
C ILE A 25 -6.00 5.06 0.40
N LEU A 26 -6.01 5.02 -0.93
CA LEU A 26 -4.96 5.68 -1.73
C LEU A 26 -4.91 7.18 -1.51
N GLY A 27 -6.07 7.85 -1.41
CA GLY A 27 -6.13 9.27 -1.10
C GLY A 27 -5.41 9.60 0.21
N LYS A 28 -5.66 8.84 1.27
CA LYS A 28 -4.97 8.99 2.56
C LYS A 28 -3.47 8.73 2.45
N ILE A 29 -3.07 7.71 1.70
CA ILE A 29 -1.64 7.41 1.44
C ILE A 29 -0.96 8.57 0.74
N TYR A 30 -1.61 9.18 -0.26
CA TYR A 30 -1.04 10.34 -0.97
C TYR A 30 -0.87 11.54 -0.06
N GLU A 31 -1.85 11.80 0.81
CA GLU A 31 -1.75 12.86 1.81
C GLU A 31 -0.58 12.60 2.77
N LEU A 32 -0.43 11.37 3.26
CA LEU A 32 0.67 10.99 4.16
C LEU A 32 2.04 11.10 3.47
N GLU A 33 2.16 10.67 2.23
CA GLU A 33 3.39 10.78 1.42
C GLU A 33 3.83 12.24 1.20
N SER A 34 2.89 13.19 1.24
CA SER A 34 3.20 14.62 1.16
C SER A 34 3.76 15.21 2.47
N LYS A 35 3.67 14.48 3.59
CA LYS A 35 4.10 14.92 4.92
C LYS A 35 5.49 14.41 5.27
N LYS A 36 6.16 15.13 6.17
CA LYS A 36 7.44 14.70 6.75
C LYS A 36 7.19 13.62 7.81
N MET A 37 7.09 12.37 7.37
CA MET A 37 6.87 11.21 8.23
C MET A 37 8.16 10.69 8.88
N THR A 38 8.03 10.05 10.05
CA THR A 38 9.10 9.27 10.69
C THR A 38 9.48 8.06 9.84
N ALA A 39 10.62 7.43 10.14
CA ALA A 39 11.04 6.23 9.42
C ALA A 39 10.09 5.03 9.67
N GLU A 40 9.48 4.97 10.84
CA GLU A 40 8.52 3.93 11.23
C GLU A 40 7.20 4.09 10.49
N ASP A 41 6.63 5.31 10.48
CA ASP A 41 5.39 5.60 9.75
C ASP A 41 5.56 5.35 8.25
N LYS A 42 6.72 5.70 7.68
CA LYS A 42 7.06 5.40 6.29
C LYS A 42 7.03 3.89 6.00
N LYS A 43 7.55 3.07 6.91
CA LYS A 43 7.51 1.61 6.78
C LYS A 43 6.07 1.10 6.81
N MET A 44 5.25 1.63 7.74
CA MET A 44 3.85 1.24 7.86
C MET A 44 3.06 1.62 6.60
N VAL A 45 3.18 2.86 6.11
CA VAL A 45 2.51 3.29 4.87
C VAL A 45 2.94 2.45 3.68
N LYS A 46 4.23 2.12 3.57
CA LYS A 46 4.73 1.24 2.51
C LYS A 46 4.15 -0.17 2.61
N PHE A 47 3.98 -0.70 3.81
CA PHE A 47 3.34 -2.00 4.05
C PHE A 47 1.86 -1.98 3.69
N ILE A 48 1.12 -0.92 4.05
CA ILE A 48 -0.28 -0.75 3.64
C ILE A 48 -0.39 -0.71 2.11
N ARG A 49 0.52 0.00 1.43
CA ARG A 49 0.58 0.05 -0.05
C ARG A 49 0.79 -1.30 -0.71
N THR A 50 1.46 -2.27 -0.07
CA THR A 50 1.61 -3.60 -0.67
C THR A 50 0.32 -4.39 -0.66
N GLN A 51 -0.57 -4.15 0.32
CA GLN A 51 -1.86 -4.83 0.44
C GLN A 51 -2.85 -4.46 -0.68
N MET A 52 -2.57 -3.38 -1.40
CA MET A 52 -3.39 -2.89 -2.50
C MET A 52 -3.04 -3.54 -3.86
N ILE A 53 -1.94 -4.28 -3.92
CA ILE A 53 -1.52 -5.02 -5.12
C ILE A 53 -2.45 -6.21 -5.32
N ASP A 54 -2.73 -6.59 -6.56
CA ASP A 54 -3.60 -7.75 -6.88
C ASP A 54 -3.12 -9.02 -6.18
N ASP A 55 -1.86 -9.38 -6.39
CA ASP A 55 -1.18 -10.44 -5.65
C ASP A 55 -0.33 -9.88 -4.51
N TRP A 56 -0.98 -9.21 -3.56
CA TRP A 56 -0.30 -8.71 -2.36
C TRP A 56 0.26 -9.81 -1.46
N ARG A 57 -0.18 -11.07 -1.65
CA ARG A 57 0.28 -12.22 -0.87
C ARG A 57 1.70 -12.63 -1.24
N ALA A 58 2.06 -12.58 -2.53
CA ALA A 58 3.40 -12.90 -3.00
C ALA A 58 4.54 -12.16 -2.26
N PRO A 59 4.55 -10.82 -2.13
CA PRO A 59 5.61 -10.12 -1.41
C PRO A 59 5.63 -10.42 0.09
N ILE A 60 4.48 -10.74 0.70
CA ILE A 60 4.41 -11.15 2.12
C ILE A 60 5.01 -12.54 2.29
N MET A 61 4.60 -13.51 1.47
CA MET A 61 5.12 -14.87 1.51
C MET A 61 6.64 -14.87 1.36
N LYS A 62 7.16 -14.14 0.36
CA LYS A 62 8.61 -13.96 0.18
C LYS A 62 9.28 -13.43 1.44
N LYS A 63 8.67 -12.43 2.10
CA LYS A 63 9.25 -11.84 3.30
C LYS A 63 9.22 -12.80 4.50
N LEU A 64 8.15 -13.57 4.64
CA LEU A 64 8.03 -14.60 5.67
C LEU A 64 9.07 -15.70 5.45
N ASP A 65 9.29 -16.16 4.22
CA ASP A 65 10.33 -17.15 3.90
C ASP A 65 11.74 -16.65 4.25
N GLU A 66 12.05 -15.38 3.97
CA GLU A 66 13.30 -14.75 4.40
C GLU A 66 13.46 -14.73 5.93
N LEU A 67 12.39 -14.43 6.66
CA LEU A 67 12.41 -14.42 8.13
C LEU A 67 12.57 -15.83 8.69
N LEU A 68 11.81 -16.80 8.18
CA LEU A 68 11.94 -18.21 8.56
C LEU A 68 13.36 -18.73 8.33
N LYS A 69 14.05 -18.30 7.26
CA LYS A 69 15.46 -18.63 7.03
C LYS A 69 16.41 -17.95 8.03
N LYS A 70 16.11 -16.73 8.47
CA LYS A 70 16.96 -15.96 9.38
C LYS A 70 16.91 -16.47 10.83
N TYR A 71 15.75 -16.99 11.24
CA TYR A 71 15.51 -17.48 12.61
C TYR A 71 15.55 -19.01 12.72
N LYS A 72 16.01 -19.69 11.66
CA LYS A 72 16.48 -21.08 11.70
C LYS A 72 17.96 -21.10 12.05
#